data_AF-A0A3L7QF52-F1
#
_entry.id   AF-A0A3L7QF52-F1
#
_cell.length_a   1.000
_cell.length_b   1.000
_cell.length_c   1.000
_cell.angle_alpha   90.00
_cell.angle_beta   90.00
_cell.angle_gamma   90.00
#
_symmetry.space_group_name_H-M   'P 1'
#
loop_
_entity.id
_entity.type
_entity.pdbx_description
1 polymer ?
#
loop_
_entity_poly.entity_id
_entity_poly.type
_entity_poly.pdbx_seq_one_letter_code
_entity_poly.pdbx_strand_id
1 'polypeptide(L)'
;MSELRTHGVLIEDTRIWVIHRRLRYGPFDYEWIPNLRGIELTFCGRKFGEILSEEEIYADLREFRLPMRVVEVAVLVLGNALYSGLNGYNDFERRGILEGRLMAAGCDRFLPLEFY
;
A
#
# COMPACT_ATOMS: atom_id res chain seq x y z
N MET A 1 15.36 15.85 -8.09
CA MET A 1 16.37 14.81 -7.81
C MET A 1 16.41 14.63 -6.29
N SER A 2 15.56 13.76 -5.73
CA SER A 2 15.52 13.57 -4.27
C SER A 2 16.72 12.73 -3.82
N GLU A 3 17.22 13.02 -2.61
CA GLU A 3 18.21 12.20 -1.91
C GLU A 3 17.80 10.73 -1.98
N LEU A 4 18.76 9.84 -2.28
CA LEU A 4 18.53 8.39 -2.35
C LEU A 4 18.21 7.84 -0.95
N ARG A 5 16.94 7.96 -0.54
CA ARG A 5 16.43 7.36 0.69
C ARG A 5 16.65 5.85 0.66
N THR A 6 17.14 5.32 1.77
CA THR A 6 17.35 3.86 1.89
C THR A 6 16.00 3.13 2.02
N HIS A 7 15.03 3.75 2.70
CA HIS A 7 13.69 3.24 2.93
C HIS A 7 12.67 4.38 2.85
N GLY A 8 11.41 4.07 2.53
CA GLY A 8 10.34 5.05 2.46
C GLY A 8 9.08 4.53 1.79
N VAL A 9 7.99 5.29 1.90
CA VAL A 9 6.77 5.09 1.10
C VAL A 9 6.44 6.39 0.36
N LEU A 10 6.23 6.26 -0.94
CA LEU A 10 5.74 7.34 -1.80
C LEU A 10 4.31 7.01 -2.22
N ILE A 11 3.41 7.97 -2.11
CA ILE A 11 2.00 7.84 -2.48
C ILE A 11 1.67 8.98 -3.45
N GLU A 12 1.11 8.63 -4.62
CA GLU A 12 0.65 9.56 -5.65
C GLU A 12 -0.74 9.08 -6.10
N ASP A 13 -1.79 9.84 -5.81
CA ASP A 13 -3.18 9.41 -5.94
C ASP A 13 -3.44 8.04 -5.25
N THR A 14 -3.74 7.00 -6.02
CA THR A 14 -3.95 5.62 -5.54
C THR A 14 -2.67 4.76 -5.61
N ARG A 15 -1.62 5.27 -6.25
CA ARG A 15 -0.38 4.54 -6.51
C ARG A 15 0.58 4.66 -5.36
N ILE A 16 1.16 3.52 -5.01
CA ILE A 16 2.08 3.38 -3.89
C ILE A 16 3.39 2.82 -4.39
N TRP A 17 4.50 3.42 -3.97
CA TRP A 17 5.83 2.86 -4.13
C TRP A 17 6.51 2.69 -2.80
N VAL A 18 7.07 1.50 -2.59
CA VAL A 18 7.88 1.20 -1.42
C VAL A 18 9.35 1.32 -1.83
N ILE A 19 10.09 2.17 -1.13
CA ILE A 19 11.54 2.23 -1.25
C ILE A 19 12.12 1.26 -0.22
N HIS A 20 12.90 0.28 -0.67
CA HIS A 20 13.59 -0.66 0.20
C HIS A 20 15.02 -0.89 -0.30
N ARG A 21 16.01 -0.63 0.56
CA ARG A 21 17.44 -0.73 0.22
C ARG A 21 17.79 0.07 -1.04
N ARG A 22 17.27 1.31 -1.14
CA ARG A 22 17.44 2.24 -2.28
C ARG A 22 16.82 1.77 -3.61
N LEU A 23 16.07 0.67 -3.60
CA LEU A 23 15.29 0.21 -4.76
C LEU A 23 13.83 0.62 -4.58
N ARG A 24 13.21 1.09 -5.67
CA ARG A 24 11.79 1.49 -5.71
C ARG A 24 10.97 0.33 -6.25
N TYR A 25 9.98 -0.12 -5.49
CA TYR A 25 9.06 -1.19 -5.86
C TYR A 25 7.66 -0.61 -6.03
N GLY A 26 7.05 -0.81 -7.19
CA GLY A 26 5.71 -0.32 -7.50
C GLY A 26 5.58 0.11 -8.98
N PRO A 27 4.42 0.65 -9.37
CA PRO A 27 3.31 1.00 -8.49
C PRO A 27 2.58 -0.25 -7.99
N PHE A 28 2.27 -0.26 -6.69
CA PHE A 28 1.09 -0.97 -6.19
C PHE A 28 -0.09 -0.02 -6.36
N ASP A 29 -1.22 -0.53 -6.79
CA ASP A 29 -2.41 0.27 -7.08
C ASP A 29 -3.68 -0.51 -6.75
N TYR A 30 -4.80 0.21 -6.70
CA TYR A 30 -6.11 -0.39 -6.53
C TYR A 30 -7.17 0.38 -7.34
N GLU A 31 -8.11 -0.36 -7.92
CA GLU A 31 -9.18 0.20 -8.73
C GLU A 31 -10.51 -0.51 -8.45
N TRP A 32 -11.62 0.22 -8.58
CA TRP A 32 -12.95 -0.38 -8.47
C TRP A 32 -13.19 -1.36 -9.63
N ILE A 33 -13.60 -2.58 -9.29
CA ILE A 33 -14.03 -3.56 -10.30
C ILE A 33 -15.30 -3.03 -10.98
N PRO A 34 -15.40 -3.06 -12.32
CA PRO A 34 -16.63 -2.71 -13.02
C PRO A 34 -17.85 -3.44 -12.45
N ASN A 35 -18.97 -2.73 -12.33
CA ASN A 35 -20.20 -3.19 -11.66
C ASN A 35 -20.14 -3.25 -10.12
N LEU A 36 -19.19 -2.54 -9.49
CA LEU A 36 -19.13 -2.35 -8.04
C LEU A 36 -19.03 -3.66 -7.24
N ARG A 37 -18.40 -4.68 -7.82
CA ARG A 37 -18.28 -6.01 -7.18
C ARG A 37 -17.18 -6.09 -6.13
N GLY A 38 -16.32 -5.08 -6.07
CA GLY A 38 -15.16 -5.07 -5.19
C GLY A 38 -14.06 -4.19 -5.75
N ILE A 39 -12.86 -4.42 -5.25
CA ILE A 39 -11.65 -3.66 -5.57
C ILE A 39 -10.61 -4.63 -6.11
N GLU A 40 -10.01 -4.30 -7.25
CA GLU A 40 -8.89 -5.03 -7.83
C GLU A 40 -7.58 -4.43 -7.34
N LEU A 41 -6.63 -5.28 -6.96
CA LEU A 41 -5.30 -4.89 -6.51
C LEU A 41 -4.28 -5.25 -7.59
N THR A 42 -3.45 -4.28 -7.97
CA THR A 42 -2.46 -4.46 -9.04
C THR A 42 -1.04 -4.08 -8.62
N PHE A 43 -0.05 -4.75 -9.20
CA PHE A 43 1.36 -4.43 -9.07
C PHE A 43 1.97 -4.34 -10.47
N CYS A 44 2.50 -3.16 -10.81
CA CYS A 44 2.99 -2.86 -12.16
C CYS A 44 1.95 -3.20 -13.26
N GLY A 45 0.68 -2.86 -13.01
CA GLY A 45 -0.44 -3.11 -13.94
C GLY A 45 -0.88 -4.57 -14.05
N ARG A 46 -0.35 -5.47 -13.22
CA ARG A 46 -0.76 -6.88 -13.18
C ARG A 46 -1.56 -7.13 -11.91
N LYS A 47 -2.76 -7.71 -12.06
CA LYS A 47 -3.59 -8.11 -10.93
C LYS A 47 -2.85 -9.10 -10.04
N PHE A 48 -2.82 -8.84 -8.75
CA PHE A 48 -2.33 -9.78 -7.74
C PHE A 48 -3.40 -10.14 -6.71
N GLY A 49 -4.51 -9.42 -6.68
CA GLY A 49 -5.57 -9.67 -5.72
C GLY A 49 -6.84 -8.92 -5.99
N GLU A 50 -7.83 -9.18 -5.16
CA GLU A 50 -9.11 -8.50 -5.11
C GLU A 50 -9.71 -8.55 -3.71
N ILE A 51 -10.54 -7.57 -3.41
CA ILE A 51 -11.27 -7.43 -2.16
C ILE A 51 -12.74 -7.31 -2.52
N LEU A 52 -13.54 -8.31 -2.13
CA LEU A 52 -14.98 -8.39 -2.41
C LEU A 52 -15.80 -7.99 -1.17
N SER A 53 -15.28 -8.27 0.03
CA SER A 53 -15.82 -7.83 1.32
C SER A 53 -14.70 -7.72 2.37
N GLU A 54 -15.05 -7.39 3.62
CA GLU A 54 -14.10 -7.41 4.74
C GLU A 54 -13.59 -8.84 5.04
N GLU A 55 -14.39 -9.86 4.74
CA GLU A 55 -14.10 -11.28 4.93
C GLU A 55 -13.53 -11.96 3.67
N GLU A 56 -13.83 -11.41 2.48
CA GLU A 56 -13.44 -11.96 1.19
C GLU A 56 -12.29 -11.16 0.56
N ILE A 57 -11.07 -11.44 1.05
CA ILE A 57 -9.82 -10.84 0.58
C ILE A 57 -8.94 -11.92 -0.04
N TYR A 58 -8.65 -11.78 -1.33
CA TYR A 58 -7.79 -12.68 -2.08
C TYR A 58 -6.57 -11.91 -2.60
N ALA A 59 -5.36 -12.25 -2.16
CA ALA A 59 -4.15 -11.60 -2.66
C ALA A 59 -2.97 -12.57 -2.68
N ASP A 60 -2.23 -12.59 -3.80
CA ASP A 60 -1.02 -13.40 -3.96
C ASP A 60 0.07 -12.62 -4.69
N LEU A 61 1.08 -12.19 -3.94
CA LEU A 61 2.25 -11.50 -4.48
C LEU A 61 3.45 -12.44 -4.74
N ARG A 62 3.30 -13.76 -4.51
CA ARG A 62 4.41 -14.72 -4.58
C ARG A 62 5.08 -14.74 -5.95
N GLU A 63 4.30 -14.58 -7.02
CA GLU A 63 4.81 -14.59 -8.39
C GLU A 63 5.82 -13.46 -8.68
N PHE A 64 5.73 -12.33 -7.97
CA PHE A 64 6.59 -11.18 -8.17
C PHE A 64 7.92 -11.26 -7.40
N ARG A 65 8.07 -12.26 -6.50
CA ARG A 65 9.30 -12.54 -5.73
C ARG A 65 9.86 -11.29 -5.02
N LEU A 66 8.97 -10.46 -4.48
CA LEU A 66 9.32 -9.23 -3.80
C LEU A 66 9.95 -9.51 -2.43
N PRO A 67 10.80 -8.61 -1.90
CA PRO A 67 11.24 -8.68 -0.52
C PRO A 67 10.01 -8.69 0.42
N MET A 68 10.00 -9.56 1.44
CA MET A 68 8.85 -9.67 2.34
C MET A 68 8.47 -8.34 3.00
N ARG A 69 9.47 -7.52 3.36
CA ARG A 69 9.23 -6.17 3.91
C ARG A 69 8.52 -5.23 2.93
N VAL A 70 8.74 -5.39 1.63
CA VAL A 70 8.02 -4.62 0.61
C VAL A 70 6.56 -5.05 0.55
N VAL A 71 6.31 -6.37 0.61
CA VAL A 71 4.96 -6.94 0.63
C VAL A 71 4.18 -6.47 1.86
N GLU A 72 4.78 -6.59 3.05
CA GLU A 72 4.16 -6.15 4.31
C GLU A 72 3.76 -4.67 4.27
N VAL A 73 4.68 -3.80 3.84
CA VAL A 73 4.43 -2.35 3.76
C VAL A 73 3.34 -2.06 2.73
N ALA A 74 3.41 -2.65 1.53
CA ALA A 74 2.42 -2.41 0.48
C ALA A 74 1.00 -2.83 0.93
N VAL A 75 0.86 -4.00 1.55
CA VAL A 75 -0.43 -4.49 2.06
C VAL A 75 -0.95 -3.62 3.20
N LEU A 76 -0.09 -3.13 4.10
CA LEU A 76 -0.50 -2.20 5.16
C LEU A 76 -1.00 -0.87 4.60
N VAL A 77 -0.33 -0.31 3.59
CA VAL A 77 -0.75 0.95 2.96
C VAL A 77 -2.07 0.76 2.21
N LEU A 78 -2.20 -0.28 1.39
CA LEU A 78 -3.42 -0.59 0.65
C LEU A 78 -4.60 -0.85 1.62
N GLY A 79 -4.42 -1.72 2.61
CA GLY A 79 -5.44 -2.01 3.61
C GLY A 79 -5.83 -0.76 4.42
N ASN A 80 -4.88 0.15 4.69
CA ASN A 80 -5.19 1.42 5.33
C ASN A 80 -6.01 2.36 4.44
N ALA A 81 -5.69 2.47 3.15
CA ALA A 81 -6.44 3.27 2.20
C ALA A 81 -7.91 2.84 2.16
N LEU A 82 -8.15 1.53 2.11
CA LEU A 82 -9.50 0.95 2.09
C LEU A 82 -10.24 1.15 3.41
N TYR A 83 -9.60 0.77 4.52
CA TYR A 83 -10.17 0.93 5.86
C TYR A 83 -10.54 2.39 6.14
N SER A 84 -9.67 3.32 5.75
CA SER A 84 -9.87 4.74 5.94
C SER A 84 -10.96 5.32 5.03
N GLY A 85 -11.05 4.85 3.79
CA GLY A 85 -12.12 5.21 2.86
C GLY A 85 -13.50 4.82 3.40
N LEU A 86 -13.63 3.61 3.94
CA LEU A 86 -14.88 3.09 4.50
C LEU A 86 -15.32 3.82 5.77
N ASN A 87 -14.38 4.27 6.60
CA ASN A 87 -14.68 4.93 7.87
C ASN A 87 -14.75 6.47 7.79
N GLY A 88 -14.50 7.05 6.61
CA GLY A 88 -14.64 8.50 6.39
C GLY A 88 -13.59 9.36 7.11
N TYR A 89 -12.43 8.78 7.47
CA TYR A 89 -11.36 9.52 8.14
C TYR A 89 -10.79 10.64 7.26
N ASN A 90 -10.31 11.72 7.87
CA ASN A 90 -9.58 12.78 7.18
C ASN A 90 -8.08 12.45 7.03
N ASP A 91 -7.35 13.18 6.19
CA ASP A 91 -5.96 12.85 5.85
C ASP A 91 -5.00 12.79 7.06
N PHE A 92 -5.24 13.61 8.08
CA PHE A 92 -4.43 13.57 9.31
C PHE A 92 -4.65 12.26 10.08
N GLU A 93 -5.91 11.86 10.26
CA GLU A 93 -6.27 10.60 10.90
C GLU A 93 -5.76 9.40 10.09
N ARG A 94 -5.95 9.41 8.76
CA ARG A 94 -5.46 8.37 7.86
C ARG A 94 -3.97 8.16 7.98
N ARG A 95 -3.21 9.26 8.00
CA ARG A 95 -1.76 9.25 8.17
C ARG A 95 -1.38 8.67 9.53
N GLY A 96 -1.99 9.15 10.61
CA GLY A 96 -1.70 8.67 11.97
C GLY A 96 -1.97 7.17 12.15
N ILE A 97 -3.07 6.67 11.59
CA ILE A 97 -3.41 5.23 11.62
C ILE A 97 -2.37 4.41 10.85
N LEU A 98 -1.99 4.86 9.65
CA LEU A 98 -0.98 4.15 8.84
C LEU A 98 0.39 4.13 9.52
N GLU A 99 0.84 5.27 10.04
CA GLU A 99 2.12 5.37 10.77
C GLU A 99 2.10 4.43 11.99
N GLY A 100 1.02 4.43 12.77
CA GLY A 100 0.84 3.52 13.91
C GLY A 100 0.87 2.05 13.51
N ARG A 101 0.19 1.67 12.42
CA ARG A 101 0.19 0.30 11.88
C ARG A 101 1.57 -0.14 11.39
N LEU A 102 2.30 0.74 10.70
CA LEU A 102 3.67 0.47 10.27
C LEU A 102 4.60 0.26 11.46
N MET A 103 4.51 1.11 12.49
CA MET A 103 5.31 0.93 13.71
C MET A 103 4.97 -0.38 14.43
N ALA A 104 3.68 -0.70 14.59
CA ALA A 104 3.24 -1.94 15.23
C ALA A 104 3.73 -3.20 14.50
N ALA A 105 3.89 -3.12 13.17
CA ALA A 105 4.44 -4.21 12.34
C ALA A 105 5.98 -4.23 12.26
N GLY A 106 6.69 -3.34 12.98
CA GLY A 106 8.15 -3.22 12.92
C GLY A 106 8.68 -2.68 11.58
N CYS A 107 7.86 -1.87 10.90
CA CYS A 107 8.14 -1.22 9.63
C CYS A 107 8.40 0.29 9.77
N ASP A 108 8.75 0.75 10.97
CA ASP A 108 9.04 2.15 11.30
C ASP A 108 10.09 2.80 10.37
N ARG A 109 11.06 2.02 9.89
CA ARG A 109 12.08 2.48 8.94
C ARG A 109 11.55 2.99 7.60
N PHE A 110 10.31 2.66 7.24
CA PHE A 110 9.67 3.12 6.00
C PHE A 110 8.99 4.48 6.15
N LEU A 111 9.06 5.08 7.34
CA LEU A 111 8.70 6.47 7.58
C LEU A 111 9.85 7.42 7.20
N PRO A 112 9.56 8.67 6.81
CA PRO A 112 8.23 9.27 6.70
C PRO A 112 7.49 8.88 5.42
N LEU A 113 6.17 8.98 5.47
CA LEU A 113 5.29 8.89 4.30
C LEU A 113 5.35 10.19 3.49
N GLU A 114 5.54 10.07 2.18
CA GLU A 114 5.46 11.20 1.23
C GLU A 114 4.20 11.07 0.36
N PHE A 115 3.47 12.18 0.25
CA PHE A 115 2.26 12.30 -0.55
C PHE A 115 2.49 13.37 -1.61
N TYR A 116 2.18 13.05 -2.87
CA TYR A 116 2.31 13.92 -4.04
C TYR A 116 0.96 14.13 -4.70
#